data_AF-A0A1V1NUU8-F1
#
_entry.id   AF-A0A1V1NUU8-F1
#
_cell.length_a   1.000
_cell.length_b   1.000
_cell.length_c   1.000
_cell.angle_alpha   90.00
_cell.angle_beta   90.00
_cell.angle_gamma   90.00
#
_symmetry.space_group_name_H-M   'P 1'
#
loop_
_entity.id
_entity.type
_entity.pdbx_description
1 polymer ?
#
loop_
_entity_poly.entity_id
_entity_poly.type
_entity_poly.pdbx_seq_one_letter_code
_entity_poly.pdbx_strand_id
1 'polypeptide(L)'
;MSYSKNYTFNMNSDITITVHFFPETDWETRLHVERLTDKDDYSYDNGRYSVIIGVSEQDYTNAAPPVPPKYPCDMIIFDELLNEMKKDIRKNSHHEYKWDIAVDPHGNIETPLFPKSSVMTWNPLNFSPEGKYILKSNMDETPEIVVPDMRLIHEYTVTGKSHMLFSIIWKKFKTFEFHLQKGWNLISLPIIPENTDLTKLFPDYEAAFGYKNGAYYQVTNIIPGTGYWLKISAQNMYSISGQPYPSYTIDLSGGWHLIGCAFDEMKPEADSSISVIYRYVNGGYVQAFTLLPGFGYWIKIDE
;
A
#
# COMPACT_ATOMS: atom_id res chain seq x y z
N MET A 1 -26.88 1.54 17.25
CA MET A 1 -27.39 0.75 18.38
C MET A 1 -26.18 0.28 19.19
N SER A 2 -25.98 0.82 20.39
CA SER A 2 -24.86 0.42 21.25
C SER A 2 -25.15 -0.95 21.85
N TYR A 3 -24.36 -1.96 21.49
CA TYR A 3 -24.41 -3.26 22.16
C TYR A 3 -23.75 -3.13 23.55
N SER A 4 -24.55 -2.87 24.58
CA SER A 4 -24.11 -3.06 25.96
C SER A 4 -24.05 -4.56 26.25
N LYS A 5 -22.87 -5.17 26.12
CA LYS A 5 -22.63 -6.52 26.66
C LYS A 5 -22.61 -6.43 28.17
N ASN A 6 -23.66 -6.94 28.82
CA ASN A 6 -23.74 -7.03 30.26
C ASN A 6 -23.02 -8.31 30.73
N TYR A 7 -22.05 -8.16 31.61
CA TYR A 7 -21.37 -9.29 32.26
C TYR A 7 -21.71 -9.29 33.75
N THR A 8 -22.06 -10.46 34.29
CA THR A 8 -22.39 -10.64 35.71
C THR A 8 -21.37 -11.57 36.33
N PHE A 9 -20.79 -11.17 37.46
CA PHE A 9 -19.81 -11.97 38.20
C PHE A 9 -20.18 -12.01 39.68
N ASN A 10 -20.05 -13.19 40.30
CA ASN A 10 -20.14 -13.35 41.75
C ASN A 10 -18.72 -13.29 42.33
N MET A 11 -18.46 -12.33 43.21
CA MET A 11 -17.18 -12.19 43.91
C MET A 11 -17.30 -12.75 45.33
N ASN A 12 -16.47 -13.75 45.65
CA ASN A 12 -16.47 -14.43 46.96
C ASN A 12 -15.25 -14.06 47.83
N SER A 13 -14.40 -13.14 47.35
CA SER A 13 -13.22 -12.60 48.05
C SER A 13 -12.85 -11.23 47.47
N ASP A 14 -11.95 -10.49 48.13
CA ASP A 14 -11.40 -9.26 47.58
C ASP A 14 -10.54 -9.57 46.34
N ILE A 15 -10.94 -9.00 45.20
CA ILE A 15 -10.24 -9.15 43.91
C ILE A 15 -10.15 -7.76 43.28
N THR A 16 -8.97 -7.38 42.78
CA THR A 16 -8.83 -6.18 41.95
C THR A 16 -9.24 -6.51 40.51
N ILE A 17 -10.29 -5.88 40.01
CA ILE A 17 -10.70 -5.94 38.61
C ILE A 17 -10.12 -4.72 37.90
N THR A 18 -9.14 -4.93 37.03
CA THR A 18 -8.63 -3.88 36.15
C THR A 18 -9.35 -3.97 34.80
N VAL A 19 -10.11 -2.94 34.46
CA VAL A 19 -10.72 -2.81 33.13
C VAL A 19 -9.72 -2.09 32.23
N HIS A 20 -9.22 -2.79 31.20
CA HIS A 20 -8.42 -2.17 30.15
C HIS A 20 -9.36 -1.71 29.03
N PHE A 21 -9.48 -0.41 28.84
CA PHE A 21 -10.13 0.17 27.67
C PHE A 21 -9.11 0.22 26.54
N PHE A 22 -9.31 -0.59 25.51
CA PHE A 22 -8.55 -0.46 24.26
C PHE A 22 -9.14 0.70 23.45
N PRO A 23 -8.30 1.52 22.80
CA PRO A 23 -8.79 2.60 21.95
C PRO A 23 -9.59 2.03 20.76
N GLU A 24 -10.55 2.81 20.27
CA GLU A 24 -11.23 2.51 19.01
C GLU A 24 -10.19 2.51 17.88
N THR A 25 -10.32 1.55 16.95
CA THR A 25 -9.39 1.43 15.83
C THR A 25 -9.79 2.37 14.70
N ASP A 26 -8.78 2.98 14.07
CA ASP A 26 -9.01 3.75 12.83
C ASP A 26 -9.44 2.80 11.72
N TRP A 27 -8.79 1.63 11.68
CA TRP A 27 -9.24 0.44 10.97
C TRP A 27 -8.60 -0.80 11.59
N GLU A 28 -9.28 -1.93 11.48
CA GLU A 28 -8.72 -3.25 11.73
C GLU A 28 -9.33 -4.27 10.80
N THR A 29 -8.56 -5.30 10.42
CA THR A 29 -9.08 -6.43 9.65
C THR A 29 -8.72 -7.74 10.32
N ARG A 30 -9.60 -8.73 10.12
CA ARG A 30 -9.36 -10.11 10.50
C ARG A 30 -8.95 -10.88 9.25
N LEU A 31 -7.77 -11.48 9.29
CA LEU A 31 -7.39 -12.52 8.35
C LEU A 31 -7.77 -13.86 8.94
N HIS A 32 -8.30 -14.76 8.11
CA HIS A 32 -8.69 -16.11 8.51
C HIS A 32 -8.03 -17.12 7.57
N VAL A 33 -7.48 -18.20 8.11
CA VAL A 33 -7.06 -19.36 7.31
C VAL A 33 -8.01 -20.50 7.56
N GLU A 34 -8.44 -21.13 6.48
CA GLU A 34 -9.20 -22.36 6.50
C GLU A 34 -8.55 -23.38 5.57
N ARG A 35 -8.58 -24.64 5.95
CA ARG A 35 -8.14 -25.72 5.08
C ARG A 35 -9.35 -26.21 4.30
N LEU A 36 -9.28 -26.19 2.97
CA LEU A 36 -10.31 -26.79 2.14
C LEU A 36 -10.27 -28.31 2.34
N THR A 37 -11.29 -28.88 2.96
CA THR A 37 -11.42 -30.33 3.17
C THR A 37 -12.76 -30.83 2.66
N ASP A 38 -12.79 -31.94 1.92
CA ASP A 38 -14.03 -32.61 1.46
C ASP A 38 -14.82 -33.29 2.61
N LYS A 39 -14.39 -33.11 3.87
CA LYS A 39 -14.99 -33.71 5.06
C LYS A 39 -15.08 -32.66 6.18
N ASP A 40 -16.30 -32.24 6.50
CA ASP A 40 -16.69 -31.25 7.51
C ASP A 40 -16.39 -31.62 8.97
N ASP A 41 -15.36 -32.41 9.28
CA ASP A 41 -15.45 -33.27 10.48
C ASP A 41 -14.61 -32.86 11.69
N TYR A 42 -14.14 -31.61 11.78
CA TYR A 42 -13.51 -31.16 13.02
C TYR A 42 -13.84 -29.70 13.32
N SER A 43 -14.80 -29.50 14.21
CA SER A 43 -14.94 -28.25 14.95
C SER A 43 -13.70 -28.12 15.85
N TYR A 44 -12.77 -27.28 15.44
CA TYR A 44 -11.63 -26.92 16.25
C TYR A 44 -11.92 -25.60 16.95
N ASP A 45 -12.82 -25.60 17.93
CA ASP A 45 -13.34 -24.39 18.57
C ASP A 45 -12.27 -23.50 19.23
N ASN A 46 -11.03 -23.99 19.38
CA ASN A 46 -9.91 -23.29 20.04
C ASN A 46 -8.71 -23.00 19.13
N GLY A 47 -8.84 -23.14 17.81
CA GLY A 47 -7.67 -23.00 16.93
C GLY A 47 -7.27 -21.57 16.61
N ARG A 48 -5.98 -21.41 16.29
CA ARG A 48 -5.36 -20.16 15.86
C ARG A 48 -5.52 -19.99 14.35
N TYR A 49 -6.76 -19.76 13.94
CA TYR A 49 -7.10 -19.66 12.52
C TYR A 49 -7.24 -18.23 12.04
N SER A 50 -7.04 -17.26 12.92
CA SER A 50 -7.21 -15.88 12.55
C SER A 50 -6.29 -14.98 13.33
N VAL A 51 -5.85 -13.94 12.64
CA VAL A 51 -5.11 -12.84 13.24
C VAL A 51 -5.81 -11.52 12.92
N ILE A 52 -5.60 -10.54 13.77
CA ILE A 52 -6.15 -9.20 13.59
C ILE A 52 -4.99 -8.21 13.48
N ILE A 53 -5.00 -7.42 12.41
CA ILE A 53 -4.06 -6.32 12.19
C ILE A 53 -4.83 -5.02 12.03
N GLY A 54 -4.19 -3.89 12.31
CA GLY A 54 -4.83 -2.59 12.19
C GLY A 54 -4.03 -1.48 12.83
N VAL A 55 -4.62 -0.29 12.85
CA VAL A 55 -4.02 0.87 13.53
C VAL A 55 -5.03 1.64 14.37
N SER A 56 -4.52 2.35 15.37
CA SER A 56 -5.30 3.23 16.25
C SER A 56 -4.42 4.36 16.81
N GLU A 57 -5.00 5.26 17.61
CA GLU A 57 -4.24 6.34 18.29
C GLU A 57 -3.12 5.84 19.21
N GLN A 58 -3.26 4.64 19.78
CA GLN A 58 -2.25 3.96 20.60
C GLN A 58 -2.07 2.53 20.10
N ASP A 59 -0.88 1.96 20.26
CA ASP A 59 -0.62 0.57 19.94
C ASP A 59 -1.12 -0.37 21.05
N TYR A 60 -1.48 -1.59 20.66
CA TYR A 60 -1.74 -2.68 21.59
C TYR A 60 -1.73 -4.03 20.86
N THR A 61 -1.32 -5.06 21.58
CA THR A 61 -1.23 -6.42 21.05
C THR A 61 -1.99 -7.40 21.93
N ASN A 62 -2.31 -8.56 21.37
CA ASN A 62 -2.73 -9.73 22.14
C ASN A 62 -1.84 -10.91 21.77
N ALA A 63 -1.23 -11.53 22.78
CA ALA A 63 -0.45 -12.75 22.62
C ALA A 63 -1.29 -13.87 21.98
N ALA A 64 -0.65 -14.68 21.15
CA ALA A 64 -1.26 -15.88 20.63
C ALA A 64 -1.58 -16.84 21.80
N PRO A 65 -2.73 -17.55 21.76
CA PRO A 65 -2.96 -18.62 22.71
C PRO A 65 -1.93 -19.75 22.47
N PRO A 66 -1.75 -20.67 23.43
CA PRO A 66 -0.92 -21.84 23.22
C PRO A 66 -1.35 -22.62 21.98
N VAL A 67 -0.38 -23.21 21.27
CA VAL A 67 -0.65 -24.04 20.09
C VAL A 67 -1.56 -25.21 20.50
N PRO A 68 -2.71 -25.43 19.83
CA PRO A 68 -3.56 -26.58 20.11
C PRO A 68 -2.81 -27.90 19.87
N PRO A 69 -3.13 -28.98 20.61
CA PRO A 69 -2.48 -30.28 20.40
C PRO A 69 -2.65 -30.82 18.98
N LYS A 70 -3.79 -30.54 18.35
CA LYS A 70 -4.09 -30.86 16.94
C LYS A 70 -4.74 -29.67 16.26
N TYR A 71 -4.27 -29.34 15.06
CA TYR A 71 -4.81 -28.28 14.22
C TYR A 71 -4.62 -28.61 12.72
N PRO A 72 -5.59 -28.25 11.86
CA PRO A 72 -5.54 -28.50 10.41
C PRO A 72 -4.75 -27.45 9.64
N CYS A 73 -4.65 -26.26 10.22
CA CYS A 73 -3.89 -25.11 9.76
C CYS A 73 -3.61 -24.18 10.96
N ASP A 74 -2.67 -23.26 10.84
CA ASP A 74 -2.33 -22.32 11.91
C ASP A 74 -1.95 -20.97 11.31
N MET A 75 -2.26 -19.88 12.02
CA MET A 75 -1.93 -18.52 11.63
C MET A 75 -1.58 -17.68 12.85
N ILE A 76 -0.44 -17.01 12.76
CA ILE A 76 0.09 -16.12 13.79
C ILE A 76 0.71 -14.87 13.18
N ILE A 77 0.71 -13.77 13.94
CA ILE A 77 1.56 -12.60 13.70
C ILE A 77 2.80 -12.78 14.58
N PHE A 78 3.96 -12.30 14.15
CA PHE A 78 5.13 -12.20 15.01
C PHE A 78 5.75 -10.80 14.97
N ASP A 79 6.32 -10.38 16.10
CA ASP A 79 7.08 -9.14 16.18
C ASP A 79 8.55 -9.35 15.78
N GLU A 80 9.37 -8.30 15.87
CA GLU A 80 10.79 -8.35 15.55
C GLU A 80 11.60 -9.30 16.47
N LEU A 81 11.05 -9.63 17.64
CA LEU A 81 11.64 -10.55 18.61
C LEU A 81 11.07 -11.98 18.48
N LEU A 82 10.26 -12.24 17.46
CA LEU A 82 9.58 -13.50 17.18
C LEU A 82 8.54 -13.90 18.26
N ASN A 83 7.99 -12.95 19.00
CA ASN A 83 6.87 -13.23 19.89
C ASN A 83 5.59 -13.47 19.08
N GLU A 84 4.91 -14.58 19.35
CA GLU A 84 3.67 -14.94 18.65
C GLU A 84 2.45 -14.17 19.19
N MET A 85 1.71 -13.55 18.27
CA MET A 85 0.55 -12.71 18.57
C MET A 85 -0.64 -13.13 17.72
N LYS A 86 -1.85 -12.96 18.27
CA LYS A 86 -3.11 -13.08 17.51
C LYS A 86 -3.68 -11.73 17.08
N LYS A 87 -3.23 -10.64 17.69
CA LYS A 87 -3.64 -9.28 17.35
C LYS A 87 -2.45 -8.33 17.49
N ASP A 88 -2.21 -7.52 16.47
CA ASP A 88 -1.20 -6.46 16.47
C ASP A 88 -1.81 -5.18 15.89
N ILE A 89 -2.23 -4.28 16.78
CA ILE A 89 -2.71 -2.94 16.42
C ILE A 89 -1.60 -1.95 16.70
N ARG A 90 -1.23 -1.18 15.68
CA ARG A 90 -0.10 -0.24 15.75
C ARG A 90 -0.55 1.19 15.87
N LYS A 91 0.23 2.01 16.56
CA LYS A 91 -0.04 3.45 16.66
C LYS A 91 0.02 4.11 15.30
N ASN A 92 -1.01 4.86 14.96
CA ASN A 92 -1.19 5.48 13.65
C ASN A 92 -0.28 6.73 13.44
N SER A 93 1.03 6.51 13.34
CA SER A 93 2.06 7.56 13.32
C SER A 93 3.05 7.47 12.16
N HIS A 94 2.93 6.42 11.34
CA HIS A 94 3.82 6.16 10.20
C HIS A 94 3.06 6.24 8.87
N HIS A 95 3.81 6.32 7.78
CA HIS A 95 3.28 6.28 6.41
C HIS A 95 3.21 4.86 5.84
N GLU A 96 4.04 3.95 6.37
CA GLU A 96 4.12 2.55 5.98
C GLU A 96 4.11 1.66 7.23
N TYR A 97 3.41 0.54 7.14
CA TYR A 97 3.30 -0.47 8.18
C TYR A 97 3.55 -1.84 7.57
N LYS A 98 4.16 -2.74 8.34
CA LYS A 98 4.47 -4.11 7.92
C LYS A 98 4.15 -5.10 9.04
N TRP A 99 3.15 -5.95 8.85
CA TRP A 99 2.88 -7.08 9.73
C TRP A 99 3.48 -8.35 9.14
N ASP A 100 4.36 -8.99 9.89
CA ASP A 100 4.88 -10.30 9.51
C ASP A 100 3.99 -11.39 10.08
N ILE A 101 3.53 -12.29 9.22
CA ILE A 101 2.63 -13.39 9.57
C ILE A 101 3.23 -14.72 9.14
N ALA A 102 2.88 -15.77 9.88
CA ALA A 102 3.19 -17.14 9.50
C ALA A 102 1.88 -17.91 9.34
N VAL A 103 1.77 -18.68 8.26
CA VAL A 103 0.62 -19.55 7.96
C VAL A 103 1.12 -20.96 7.77
N ASP A 104 0.69 -21.90 8.63
CA ASP A 104 0.88 -23.33 8.41
C ASP A 104 -0.35 -23.89 7.69
N PRO A 105 -0.28 -24.18 6.39
CA PRO A 105 -1.42 -24.71 5.63
C PRO A 105 -1.60 -26.23 5.81
N HIS A 106 -0.63 -26.91 6.43
CA HIS A 106 -0.63 -28.36 6.62
C HIS A 106 -1.22 -28.76 7.97
N GLY A 107 -0.87 -28.00 8.99
CA GLY A 107 -1.17 -28.36 10.36
C GLY A 107 -0.38 -29.57 10.84
N ASN A 108 -0.76 -30.11 11.99
CA ASN A 108 -0.04 -31.21 12.64
C ASN A 108 -0.85 -32.52 12.79
N ILE A 109 -2.03 -32.60 12.15
CA ILE A 109 -2.90 -33.80 12.21
C ILE A 109 -2.29 -34.98 11.46
N GLU A 110 -1.72 -34.70 10.29
CA GLU A 110 -1.11 -35.68 9.39
C GLU A 110 0.42 -35.51 9.42
N THR A 111 1.17 -36.56 9.05
CA THR A 111 2.63 -36.44 8.86
C THR A 111 2.91 -35.52 7.66
N PRO A 112 3.86 -34.57 7.74
CA PRO A 112 4.15 -33.61 6.68
C PRO A 112 4.97 -34.20 5.52
N LEU A 113 4.53 -35.34 4.97
CA LEU A 113 5.19 -35.99 3.84
C LEU A 113 4.98 -35.19 2.55
N PHE A 114 3.76 -34.70 2.33
CA PHE A 114 3.35 -33.93 1.15
C PHE A 114 2.83 -32.56 1.57
N PRO A 115 3.09 -31.50 0.79
CA PRO A 115 2.52 -30.20 1.08
C PRO A 115 0.99 -30.26 0.99
N LYS A 116 0.32 -29.41 1.77
CA LYS A 116 -1.12 -29.20 1.75
C LYS A 116 -1.42 -27.73 1.52
N SER A 117 -2.63 -27.46 1.06
CA SER A 117 -3.09 -26.10 0.79
C SER A 117 -4.17 -25.69 1.77
N SER A 118 -4.10 -24.44 2.20
CA SER A 118 -5.14 -23.75 2.95
C SER A 118 -5.38 -22.38 2.32
N VAL A 119 -6.60 -21.87 2.42
CA VAL A 119 -6.99 -20.57 1.88
C VAL A 119 -6.98 -19.55 3.01
N MET A 120 -6.18 -18.50 2.83
CA MET A 120 -6.23 -17.31 3.66
C MET A 120 -7.23 -16.33 3.05
N THR A 121 -8.21 -15.88 3.83
CA THR A 121 -9.27 -14.95 3.43
C THR A 121 -9.29 -13.72 4.33
N TRP A 122 -9.80 -12.62 3.81
CA TRP A 122 -10.02 -11.37 4.55
C TRP A 122 -11.19 -10.60 3.94
N ASN A 123 -11.74 -9.63 4.66
CA ASN A 123 -12.76 -8.73 4.14
C ASN A 123 -12.12 -7.42 3.65
N PRO A 124 -12.10 -7.12 2.33
CA PRO A 124 -11.55 -5.88 1.79
C PRO A 124 -12.15 -4.60 2.37
N LEU A 125 -13.42 -4.63 2.79
CA LEU A 125 -14.13 -3.45 3.32
C LEU A 125 -13.66 -3.05 4.72
N ASN A 126 -12.94 -3.92 5.42
CA ASN A 126 -12.39 -3.63 6.73
C ASN A 126 -11.04 -2.90 6.66
N PHE A 127 -10.42 -2.84 5.48
CA PHE A 127 -9.23 -2.02 5.27
C PHE A 127 -9.60 -0.54 5.13
N SER A 128 -8.77 0.34 5.69
CA SER A 128 -8.90 1.78 5.42
C SER A 128 -8.79 2.06 3.91
N PRO A 129 -9.64 2.96 3.37
CA PRO A 129 -9.59 3.33 1.96
C PRO A 129 -8.37 4.21 1.61
N GLU A 130 -7.64 4.70 2.61
CA GLU A 130 -6.57 5.69 2.48
C GLU A 130 -5.19 5.06 2.29
N GLY A 131 -5.12 3.91 1.62
CA GLY A 131 -3.85 3.29 1.29
C GLY A 131 -3.96 2.01 0.50
N LYS A 132 -2.79 1.49 0.17
CA LYS A 132 -2.60 0.25 -0.59
C LYS A 132 -2.07 -0.84 0.32
N TYR A 133 -2.60 -2.06 0.14
CA TYR A 133 -2.30 -3.22 0.97
C TYR A 133 -1.69 -4.31 0.11
N ILE A 134 -0.44 -4.69 0.38
CA ILE A 134 0.34 -5.62 -0.44
C ILE A 134 0.67 -6.83 0.42
N LEU A 135 0.34 -8.03 -0.06
CA LEU A 135 0.83 -9.28 0.53
C LEU A 135 2.11 -9.71 -0.20
N LYS A 136 3.17 -9.93 0.56
CA LYS A 136 4.43 -10.50 0.07
C LYS A 136 4.70 -11.87 0.68
N SER A 137 5.16 -12.81 -0.13
CA SER A 137 5.78 -14.06 0.33
C SER A 137 7.22 -13.80 0.71
N ASN A 138 7.64 -14.26 1.89
CA ASN A 138 9.03 -14.19 2.37
C ASN A 138 9.71 -15.58 2.33
N MET A 139 9.28 -16.45 1.40
CA MET A 139 9.74 -17.83 1.32
C MET A 139 11.05 -18.01 0.54
N ASP A 140 11.30 -17.10 -0.40
CA ASP A 140 12.51 -17.07 -1.23
C ASP A 140 13.50 -15.99 -0.73
N GLU A 141 14.74 -16.03 -1.21
CA GLU A 141 15.78 -15.03 -0.86
C GLU A 141 15.33 -13.58 -1.13
N THR A 142 14.47 -13.40 -2.13
CA THR A 142 13.85 -12.11 -2.46
C THR A 142 12.33 -12.19 -2.22
N PRO A 143 11.77 -11.35 -1.34
CA PRO A 143 10.33 -11.35 -1.10
C PRO A 143 9.51 -11.04 -2.37
N GLU A 144 8.58 -11.94 -2.71
CA GLU A 144 7.73 -11.84 -3.90
C GLU A 144 6.37 -11.21 -3.57
N ILE A 145 5.85 -10.32 -4.43
CA ILE A 145 4.48 -9.82 -4.30
C ILE A 145 3.51 -10.88 -4.79
N VAL A 146 2.75 -11.48 -3.87
CA VAL A 146 1.77 -12.53 -4.18
C VAL A 146 0.34 -12.00 -4.27
N VAL A 147 0.04 -10.89 -3.57
CA VAL A 147 -1.21 -10.13 -3.76
C VAL A 147 -0.85 -8.64 -3.86
N PRO A 148 -0.97 -8.02 -5.06
CA PRO A 148 -0.56 -6.63 -5.26
C PRO A 148 -1.52 -5.61 -4.63
N ASP A 149 -2.78 -6.00 -4.41
CA ASP A 149 -3.77 -5.19 -3.69
C ASP A 149 -4.81 -6.06 -2.97
N MET A 150 -4.69 -6.15 -1.65
CA MET A 150 -5.61 -6.90 -0.79
C MET A 150 -7.00 -6.24 -0.67
N ARG A 151 -7.21 -5.05 -1.23
CA ARG A 151 -8.55 -4.45 -1.34
C ARG A 151 -9.30 -4.88 -2.60
N LEU A 152 -8.58 -5.38 -3.61
CA LEU A 152 -9.16 -5.89 -4.85
C LEU A 152 -9.25 -7.42 -4.87
N ILE A 153 -8.33 -8.08 -4.17
CA ILE A 153 -8.28 -9.53 -3.99
C ILE A 153 -8.57 -9.82 -2.51
N HIS A 154 -9.44 -10.80 -2.24
CA HIS A 154 -9.93 -11.10 -0.88
C HIS A 154 -9.42 -12.43 -0.32
N GLU A 155 -8.62 -13.17 -1.09
CA GLU A 155 -8.11 -14.48 -0.69
C GLU A 155 -6.74 -14.79 -1.31
N TYR A 156 -6.03 -15.73 -0.71
CA TYR A 156 -4.78 -16.27 -1.20
C TYR A 156 -4.58 -17.72 -0.73
N THR A 157 -4.27 -18.63 -1.66
CA THR A 157 -3.99 -20.04 -1.34
C THR A 157 -2.55 -20.22 -0.93
N VAL A 158 -2.33 -20.65 0.31
CA VAL A 158 -1.02 -20.98 0.87
C VAL A 158 -0.80 -22.48 0.75
N THR A 159 0.35 -22.91 0.20
CA THR A 159 0.71 -24.33 0.08
C THR A 159 2.06 -24.59 0.71
N GLY A 160 2.14 -25.58 1.60
CA GLY A 160 3.34 -25.81 2.41
C GLY A 160 3.24 -27.06 3.28
N LYS A 161 4.32 -27.36 4.00
CA LYS A 161 4.42 -28.48 4.96
C LYS A 161 4.50 -28.03 6.42
N SER A 162 4.67 -26.73 6.63
CA SER A 162 4.87 -26.05 7.91
C SER A 162 4.52 -24.58 7.73
N HIS A 163 4.81 -23.75 8.74
CA HIS A 163 4.71 -22.30 8.66
C HIS A 163 5.43 -21.72 7.45
N MET A 164 4.65 -21.03 6.62
CA MET A 164 5.06 -20.22 5.49
C MET A 164 5.00 -18.75 5.90
N LEU A 165 6.03 -17.97 5.59
CA LEU A 165 6.19 -16.58 6.04
C LEU A 165 5.69 -15.59 4.99
N PHE A 166 4.92 -14.59 5.46
CA PHE A 166 4.42 -13.51 4.64
C PHE A 166 4.57 -12.16 5.34
N SER A 167 4.60 -11.09 4.55
CA SER A 167 4.47 -9.72 5.03
C SER A 167 3.19 -9.10 4.48
N ILE A 168 2.38 -8.49 5.33
CA ILE A 168 1.31 -7.57 4.91
C ILE A 168 1.85 -6.15 5.05
N ILE A 169 1.93 -5.43 3.94
CA ILE A 169 2.43 -4.06 3.89
C ILE A 169 1.26 -3.13 3.61
N TRP A 170 0.97 -2.21 4.52
CA TRP A 170 0.05 -1.09 4.28
C TRP A 170 0.85 0.19 4.06
N LYS A 171 0.68 0.80 2.89
CA LYS A 171 1.24 2.12 2.58
C LYS A 171 0.09 3.11 2.45
N LYS A 172 0.09 4.14 3.28
CA LYS A 172 -0.93 5.19 3.21
C LYS A 172 -0.81 5.98 1.91
N PHE A 173 -1.91 6.52 1.43
CA PHE A 173 -1.89 7.51 0.36
C PHE A 173 -1.40 8.86 0.89
N LYS A 174 -0.79 9.64 0.00
CA LYS A 174 -0.62 11.08 0.16
C LYS A 174 -1.48 11.80 -0.86
N THR A 175 -1.90 13.00 -0.50
CA THR A 175 -2.58 13.92 -1.41
C THR A 175 -1.58 14.94 -1.94
N PHE A 176 -1.59 15.16 -3.24
CA PHE A 176 -0.87 16.25 -3.88
C PHE A 176 -1.87 17.25 -4.45
N GLU A 177 -1.62 18.53 -4.20
CA GLU A 177 -2.46 19.63 -4.69
C GLU A 177 -1.81 20.31 -5.88
N PHE A 178 -2.48 20.27 -7.03
CA PHE A 178 -2.09 21.00 -8.22
C PHE A 178 -2.79 22.36 -8.26
N HIS A 179 -2.00 23.43 -8.37
CA HIS A 179 -2.50 24.78 -8.58
C HIS A 179 -2.22 25.18 -10.03
N LEU A 180 -3.20 24.96 -10.90
CA LEU A 180 -3.01 25.14 -12.34
C LEU A 180 -3.64 26.43 -12.84
N GLN A 181 -2.98 27.08 -13.78
CA GLN A 181 -3.41 28.34 -14.39
C GLN A 181 -4.28 28.08 -15.61
N LYS A 182 -5.21 28.99 -15.92
CA LYS A 182 -5.98 28.93 -17.17
C LYS A 182 -5.02 28.84 -18.37
N GLY A 183 -5.29 27.92 -19.30
CA GLY A 183 -4.44 27.67 -20.46
C GLY A 183 -3.45 26.53 -20.21
N TRP A 184 -2.27 26.62 -20.83
CA TRP A 184 -1.27 25.55 -20.82
C TRP A 184 -0.45 25.54 -19.54
N ASN A 185 -0.32 24.36 -18.95
CA ASN A 185 0.53 24.05 -17.81
C ASN A 185 1.44 22.89 -18.18
N LEU A 186 2.73 22.96 -17.82
CA LEU A 186 3.64 21.84 -17.97
C LEU A 186 3.73 21.10 -16.64
N ILE A 187 3.10 19.93 -16.57
CA ILE A 187 2.89 19.20 -15.31
C ILE A 187 3.52 17.81 -15.36
N SER A 188 3.66 17.21 -14.18
CA SER A 188 3.89 15.77 -14.04
C SER A 188 3.18 15.27 -12.79
N LEU A 189 2.81 13.98 -12.75
CA LEU A 189 2.25 13.37 -11.55
C LEU A 189 3.37 12.96 -10.59
N PRO A 190 3.42 13.54 -9.37
CA PRO A 190 4.36 13.15 -8.32
C PRO A 190 3.80 12.03 -7.42
N ILE A 191 2.68 11.42 -7.83
CA ILE A 191 1.94 10.38 -7.12
C ILE A 191 1.44 9.34 -8.12
N ILE A 192 1.24 8.12 -7.63
CA ILE A 192 0.65 6.99 -8.34
C ILE A 192 -0.81 6.88 -7.89
N PRO A 193 -1.76 7.51 -8.60
CA PRO A 193 -3.18 7.39 -8.28
C PRO A 193 -3.72 6.01 -8.68
N GLU A 194 -4.92 5.67 -8.20
CA GLU A 194 -5.63 4.46 -8.61
C GLU A 194 -6.01 4.47 -10.12
N ASN A 195 -6.22 5.67 -10.67
CA ASN A 195 -6.59 5.88 -12.06
C ASN A 195 -5.80 7.05 -12.65
N THR A 196 -5.26 6.87 -13.85
CA THR A 196 -4.45 7.86 -14.56
C THR A 196 -5.19 8.60 -15.69
N ASP A 197 -6.49 8.34 -15.85
CA ASP A 197 -7.37 8.99 -16.81
C ASP A 197 -7.55 10.47 -16.47
N LEU A 198 -7.22 11.35 -17.42
CA LEU A 198 -7.30 12.79 -17.27
C LEU A 198 -8.71 13.28 -16.96
N THR A 199 -9.76 12.60 -17.42
CA THR A 199 -11.15 12.96 -17.10
C THR A 199 -11.48 12.75 -15.62
N LYS A 200 -10.74 11.87 -14.93
CA LYS A 200 -10.86 11.63 -13.49
C LYS A 200 -9.95 12.54 -12.68
N LEU A 201 -8.74 12.78 -13.17
CA LEU A 201 -7.74 13.59 -12.49
C LEU A 201 -8.00 15.10 -12.62
N PHE A 202 -8.40 15.55 -13.81
CA PHE A 202 -8.60 16.95 -14.17
C PHE A 202 -9.90 17.11 -14.99
N PRO A 203 -11.09 17.06 -14.37
CA PRO A 203 -12.37 16.92 -15.08
C PRO A 203 -12.71 17.99 -16.13
N ASP A 204 -12.07 19.16 -16.07
CA ASP A 204 -12.25 20.32 -16.94
C ASP A 204 -11.05 20.59 -17.87
N TYR A 205 -10.18 19.60 -18.07
CA TYR A 205 -9.10 19.70 -19.05
C TYR A 205 -9.63 19.78 -20.49
N GLU A 206 -8.98 20.59 -21.31
CA GLU A 206 -9.35 20.79 -22.72
C GLU A 206 -8.52 19.92 -23.66
N ALA A 207 -7.22 19.77 -23.35
CA ALA A 207 -6.27 19.02 -24.17
C ALA A 207 -5.04 18.63 -23.35
N ALA A 208 -4.41 17.51 -23.71
CA ALA A 208 -3.14 17.11 -23.13
C ALA A 208 -2.23 16.48 -24.18
N PHE A 209 -0.93 16.77 -24.07
CA PHE A 209 0.08 16.28 -24.99
C PHE A 209 1.31 15.75 -24.25
N GLY A 210 1.74 14.55 -24.62
CA GLY A 210 3.08 14.04 -24.33
C GLY A 210 4.04 14.40 -25.46
N TYR A 211 5.33 14.17 -25.23
CA TYR A 211 6.37 14.35 -26.24
C TYR A 211 7.24 13.09 -26.35
N LYS A 212 7.45 12.61 -27.57
CA LYS A 212 8.30 11.45 -27.83
C LYS A 212 8.87 11.54 -29.24
N ASN A 213 10.14 11.20 -29.40
CA ASN A 213 10.83 11.11 -30.70
C ASN A 213 10.66 12.35 -31.58
N GLY A 214 10.84 13.55 -31.01
CA GLY A 214 10.76 14.79 -31.78
C GLY A 214 9.36 15.39 -31.95
N ALA A 215 8.29 14.68 -31.55
CA ALA A 215 6.91 15.06 -31.84
C ALA A 215 5.99 15.03 -30.61
N TYR A 216 4.98 15.90 -30.63
CA TYR A 216 3.87 15.86 -29.68
C TYR A 216 2.84 14.82 -30.10
N TYR A 217 2.24 14.16 -29.12
CA TYR A 217 1.12 13.26 -29.31
C TYR A 217 0.06 13.49 -28.23
N GLN A 218 -1.21 13.41 -28.62
CA GLN A 218 -2.32 13.61 -27.69
C GLN A 218 -2.39 12.45 -26.70
N VAL A 219 -2.72 12.75 -25.44
CA VAL A 219 -2.91 11.76 -24.39
C VAL A 219 -4.24 11.92 -23.68
N THR A 220 -4.79 10.81 -23.21
CA THR A 220 -5.97 10.75 -22.33
C THR A 220 -5.61 10.21 -20.95
N ASN A 221 -4.42 9.62 -20.81
CA ASN A 221 -3.87 9.10 -19.57
C ASN A 221 -2.45 9.62 -19.40
N ILE A 222 -2.04 9.88 -18.16
CA ILE A 222 -0.70 10.39 -17.85
C ILE A 222 0.02 9.47 -16.87
N ILE A 223 1.33 9.33 -17.05
CA ILE A 223 2.16 8.41 -16.28
C ILE A 223 2.94 9.21 -15.21
N PRO A 224 2.95 8.75 -13.94
CA PRO A 224 3.82 9.32 -12.91
C PRO A 224 5.28 9.44 -13.34
N GLY A 225 5.92 10.56 -13.00
CA GLY A 225 7.30 10.85 -13.41
C GLY A 225 7.50 11.29 -14.87
N THR A 226 6.45 11.33 -15.69
CA THR A 226 6.54 11.82 -17.08
C THR A 226 5.96 13.24 -17.18
N GLY A 227 6.59 14.10 -17.98
CA GLY A 227 6.13 15.47 -18.22
C GLY A 227 5.05 15.54 -19.32
N TYR A 228 4.03 16.35 -19.11
CA TYR A 228 2.93 16.55 -20.06
C TYR A 228 2.51 18.02 -20.12
N TRP A 229 2.17 18.47 -21.32
CA TRP A 229 1.38 19.68 -21.47
C TRP A 229 -0.07 19.37 -21.16
N LEU A 230 -0.67 20.10 -20.22
CA LEU A 230 -2.08 20.03 -19.88
C LEU A 230 -2.72 21.41 -20.05
N LYS A 231 -3.78 21.49 -20.84
CA LYS A 231 -4.58 22.71 -20.99
C LYS A 231 -5.83 22.62 -20.15
N ILE A 232 -6.11 23.64 -19.36
CA ILE A 232 -7.33 23.75 -18.57
C ILE A 232 -8.10 25.03 -18.90
N SER A 233 -9.43 24.95 -18.77
CA SER A 233 -10.35 26.00 -19.20
C SER A 233 -10.40 27.21 -18.25
N ALA A 234 -10.11 26.98 -16.97
CA ALA A 234 -10.02 28.00 -15.92
C ALA A 234 -8.89 27.67 -14.92
N GLN A 235 -8.43 28.68 -14.18
CA GLN A 235 -7.52 28.45 -13.07
C GLN A 235 -8.28 27.64 -12.00
N ASN A 236 -7.67 26.55 -11.52
CA ASN A 236 -8.31 25.67 -10.57
C ASN A 236 -7.29 24.94 -9.67
N MET A 237 -7.77 24.38 -8.57
CA MET A 237 -7.03 23.53 -7.66
C MET A 237 -7.53 22.09 -7.79
N TYR A 238 -6.60 21.13 -7.92
CA TYR A 238 -6.93 19.70 -8.04
C TYR A 238 -6.21 18.93 -6.94
N SER A 239 -6.96 18.19 -6.13
CA SER A 239 -6.41 17.32 -5.09
C SER A 239 -6.45 15.88 -5.60
N ILE A 240 -5.28 15.27 -5.78
CA ILE A 240 -5.16 13.90 -6.25
C ILE A 240 -4.46 13.08 -5.16
N SER A 241 -5.03 11.92 -4.82
CA SER A 241 -4.49 11.02 -3.80
C SER A 241 -3.94 9.74 -4.42
N GLY A 242 -2.84 9.24 -3.87
CA GLY A 242 -2.22 8.00 -4.32
C GLY A 242 -0.96 7.65 -3.54
N GLN A 243 -0.25 6.62 -3.98
CA GLN A 243 1.07 6.32 -3.42
C GLN A 243 2.07 7.40 -3.86
N PRO A 244 2.97 7.90 -2.99
CA PRO A 244 4.04 8.79 -3.42
C PRO A 244 4.85 8.16 -4.56
N TYR A 245 5.06 8.89 -5.66
CA TYR A 245 5.93 8.42 -6.73
C TYR A 245 7.39 8.52 -6.25
N PRO A 246 8.17 7.41 -6.24
CA PRO A 246 9.52 7.42 -5.69
C PRO A 246 10.49 8.19 -6.59
N SER A 247 11.63 8.59 -6.02
CA SER A 247 12.78 9.03 -6.80
C SER A 247 13.22 7.92 -7.77
N TYR A 248 13.71 8.32 -8.93
CA TYR A 248 14.07 7.39 -9.99
C TYR A 248 15.30 7.87 -10.77
N THR A 249 15.92 6.92 -11.47
CA THR A 249 16.95 7.16 -12.49
C THR A 249 16.34 6.85 -13.85
N ILE A 250 16.69 7.64 -14.87
CA ILE A 250 16.20 7.47 -16.23
C ILE A 250 17.35 7.62 -17.22
N ASP A 251 17.44 6.72 -18.18
CA ASP A 251 18.36 6.81 -19.30
C ASP A 251 17.68 7.56 -20.46
N LEU A 252 18.31 8.64 -20.91
CA LEU A 252 17.79 9.49 -21.98
C LEU A 252 18.74 9.48 -23.17
N SER A 253 18.19 9.41 -24.38
CA SER A 253 18.99 9.59 -25.60
C SER A 253 19.34 11.07 -25.81
N GLY A 254 20.25 11.37 -26.73
CA GLY A 254 20.47 12.74 -27.20
C GLY A 254 19.16 13.39 -27.68
N GLY A 255 19.01 14.68 -27.41
CA GLY A 255 17.84 15.48 -27.79
C GLY A 255 16.97 15.94 -26.62
N TRP A 256 15.75 16.39 -26.95
CA TRP A 256 14.79 16.91 -25.98
C TRP A 256 13.89 15.82 -25.42
N HIS A 257 13.60 15.87 -24.13
CA HIS A 257 12.66 14.98 -23.44
C HIS A 257 11.77 15.76 -22.48
N LEU A 258 10.58 15.23 -22.24
CA LEU A 258 9.70 15.69 -21.17
C LEU A 258 9.78 14.72 -19.98
N ILE A 259 10.26 15.22 -18.85
CA ILE A 259 10.37 14.46 -17.61
C ILE A 259 9.57 15.12 -16.49
N GLY A 260 9.32 14.34 -15.45
CA GLY A 260 8.64 14.77 -14.24
C GLY A 260 9.51 14.79 -13.01
N CYS A 261 8.87 14.96 -11.86
CA CYS A 261 9.50 14.84 -10.56
C CYS A 261 8.83 13.74 -9.73
N ALA A 262 9.58 13.16 -8.79
CA ALA A 262 9.05 12.34 -7.71
C ALA A 262 8.14 13.15 -6.75
N PHE A 263 7.61 12.47 -5.73
CA PHE A 263 6.86 13.10 -4.65
C PHE A 263 7.70 14.11 -3.86
N ASP A 264 8.96 13.78 -3.67
CA ASP A 264 9.94 14.65 -3.03
C ASP A 264 10.79 15.35 -4.09
N GLU A 265 11.39 16.48 -3.71
CA GLU A 265 12.31 17.24 -4.55
C GLU A 265 13.46 16.34 -5.05
N MET A 266 13.75 16.43 -6.34
CA MET A 266 14.91 15.72 -6.93
C MET A 266 15.92 16.72 -7.45
N LYS A 267 17.20 16.41 -7.23
CA LYS A 267 18.31 17.11 -7.85
C LYS A 267 18.95 16.17 -8.87
N PRO A 268 18.91 16.49 -10.17
CA PRO A 268 19.66 15.73 -11.16
C PRO A 268 21.13 15.65 -10.76
N GLU A 269 21.74 14.47 -10.91
CA GLU A 269 23.17 14.32 -10.69
C GLU A 269 23.95 15.21 -11.67
N ALA A 270 25.15 15.62 -11.27
CA ALA A 270 26.00 16.45 -12.11
C ALA A 270 26.52 15.59 -13.27
N ASP A 271 25.80 15.63 -14.39
CA ASP A 271 26.16 14.95 -15.63
C ASP A 271 26.45 15.99 -16.72
N SER A 272 27.62 15.90 -17.34
CA SER A 272 28.05 16.82 -18.40
C SER A 272 27.22 16.70 -19.68
N SER A 273 26.45 15.63 -19.86
CA SER A 273 25.55 15.44 -21.01
C SER A 273 24.25 16.24 -20.90
N ILE A 274 23.86 16.70 -19.70
CA ILE A 274 22.68 17.53 -19.52
C ILE A 274 23.03 18.97 -19.93
N SER A 275 22.60 19.40 -21.12
CA SER A 275 22.87 20.78 -21.55
C SER A 275 21.98 21.80 -20.87
N VAL A 276 20.68 21.51 -20.68
CA VAL A 276 19.76 22.42 -19.99
C VAL A 276 18.48 21.74 -19.51
N ILE A 277 17.91 22.25 -18.42
CA ILE A 277 16.58 21.88 -17.94
C ILE A 277 15.72 23.15 -17.81
N TYR A 278 14.51 23.13 -18.35
CA TYR A 278 13.53 24.21 -18.28
C TYR A 278 12.22 23.74 -17.65
N ARG A 279 11.62 24.59 -16.83
CA ARG A 279 10.20 24.48 -16.43
C ARG A 279 9.40 25.62 -17.05
N TYR A 280 8.10 25.42 -17.18
CA TYR A 280 7.18 26.46 -17.64
C TYR A 280 6.39 27.04 -16.48
N VAL A 281 6.52 28.35 -16.26
CA VAL A 281 5.82 29.09 -15.20
C VAL A 281 5.41 30.46 -15.71
N ASN A 282 4.21 30.91 -15.35
CA ASN A 282 3.71 32.26 -15.66
C ASN A 282 3.84 32.67 -17.15
N GLY A 283 3.59 31.73 -18.07
CA GLY A 283 3.61 32.01 -19.50
C GLY A 283 4.96 31.84 -20.20
N GLY A 284 6.04 31.53 -19.48
CA GLY A 284 7.40 31.43 -20.04
C GLY A 284 8.24 30.30 -19.48
N TYR A 285 9.36 30.02 -20.15
CA TYR A 285 10.34 29.05 -19.70
C TYR A 285 11.36 29.69 -18.76
N VAL A 286 11.68 28.98 -17.67
CA VAL A 286 12.72 29.35 -16.72
C VAL A 286 13.63 28.16 -16.50
N GLN A 287 14.94 28.40 -16.53
CA GLN A 287 15.92 27.34 -16.29
C GLN A 287 15.76 26.80 -14.86
N ALA A 288 15.83 25.48 -14.72
CA ALA A 288 15.74 24.78 -13.46
C ALA A 288 17.02 23.97 -13.21
N PHE A 289 17.43 23.89 -11.95
CA PHE A 289 18.55 23.05 -11.50
C PHE A 289 18.11 21.94 -10.54
N THR A 290 16.83 21.97 -10.19
CA THR A 290 16.16 21.11 -9.23
C THR A 290 14.76 20.87 -9.75
N LEU A 291 14.29 19.64 -9.62
CA LEU A 291 12.96 19.22 -10.01
C LEU A 291 12.07 19.25 -8.75
N LEU A 292 11.07 20.11 -8.80
CA LEU A 292 10.00 20.19 -7.80
C LEU A 292 8.79 19.33 -8.22
N PRO A 293 8.14 18.65 -7.26
CA PRO A 293 6.92 17.87 -7.48
C PRO A 293 5.82 18.66 -8.22
N GLY A 294 5.05 17.98 -9.06
CA GLY A 294 3.91 18.54 -9.79
C GLY A 294 4.27 19.26 -11.09
N PHE A 295 5.52 19.68 -11.28
CA PHE A 295 5.98 20.31 -12.51
C PHE A 295 6.47 19.27 -13.53
N GLY A 296 6.22 19.54 -14.80
CA GLY A 296 6.93 18.91 -15.91
C GLY A 296 8.13 19.75 -16.33
N TYR A 297 9.14 19.10 -16.89
CA TYR A 297 10.38 19.72 -17.29
C TYR A 297 10.78 19.29 -18.70
N TRP A 298 11.24 20.27 -19.49
CA TRP A 298 12.04 19.98 -20.66
C TRP A 298 13.49 19.77 -20.23
N ILE A 299 14.06 18.65 -20.60
CA ILE A 299 15.49 18.36 -20.45
C ILE A 299 16.08 18.15 -21.84
N LYS A 300 17.24 18.78 -22.09
CA LYS A 300 18.05 18.54 -23.28
C LYS A 300 19.30 17.75 -22.90
N ILE A 301 19.53 16.67 -23.64
CA ILE A 301 20.74 15.86 -23.56
C ILE A 301 21.56 16.10 -24.82
N ASP A 302 22.84 16.38 -24.66
CA ASP A 302 23.79 16.49 -25.76
C ASP A 302 24.10 15.11 -26.36
N GLU A 303 24.41 15.08 -27.66
CA GLU A 303 24.80 13.86 -28.39
C GLU A 303 26.23 13.43 -28.06
#